data_AF-A0A0V0HEV9-F1
#
_entry.id   AF-A0A0V0HEV9-F1
#
_cell.length_a   1.000
_cell.length_b   1.000
_cell.length_c   1.000
_cell.angle_alpha   90.00
_cell.angle_beta   90.00
_cell.angle_gamma   90.00
#
_symmetry.space_group_name_H-M   'P 1'
#
loop_
_entity.id
_entity.type
_entity.pdbx_description
1 polymer ?
#
loop_
_entity_poly.entity_id
_entity_poly.type
_entity_poly.pdbx_seq_one_letter_code
_entity_poly.pdbx_strand_id
1 'polypeptide(L)'
;MRPRTLDDVVGQDHLLAPKSLLRSAIDCGRLPSILLWGPPGTGKTSIARAIVNTCSASEAGENTYRFVSLSAVTSGVKDVREAVDEARRMKKKSNKRTILFIDEVHRFNKAQQDSFFAGD
;
A
#
# COMPACT_ATOMS: atom_id res chain seq x y z
N MET A 1 20.18 -3.61 -5.47
CA MET A 1 19.18 -3.03 -6.40
C MET A 1 17.83 -2.99 -5.69
N ARG A 2 16.94 -2.03 -5.97
CA ARG A 2 15.58 -2.02 -5.37
C ARG A 2 14.68 -3.02 -6.12
N PRO A 3 13.91 -3.87 -5.44
CA PRO A 3 12.99 -4.83 -6.08
C PRO A 3 11.92 -4.10 -6.89
N ARG A 4 11.59 -4.63 -8.08
CA ARG A 4 10.53 -4.09 -8.93
C ARG A 4 9.22 -4.82 -8.67
N THR A 5 9.28 -6.13 -8.49
CA THR A 5 8.15 -6.99 -8.14
C THR A 5 8.44 -7.71 -6.83
N LEU A 6 7.42 -8.37 -6.28
CA LEU A 6 7.59 -9.18 -5.07
C LEU A 6 8.58 -10.33 -5.28
N ASP A 7 8.69 -10.86 -6.50
CA ASP A 7 9.61 -11.94 -6.84
C ASP A 7 11.09 -11.48 -6.77
N ASP A 8 11.35 -10.18 -6.80
CA ASP A 8 12.69 -9.60 -6.62
C ASP A 8 13.08 -9.39 -5.15
N VAL A 9 12.16 -9.60 -4.21
CA VAL A 9 12.42 -9.37 -2.78
C VAL A 9 13.17 -10.56 -2.20
N VAL A 10 14.32 -10.31 -1.58
CA VAL A 10 15.18 -11.36 -0.98
C VAL A 10 15.03 -11.36 0.54
N GLY A 11 15.00 -12.56 1.14
CA GLY A 11 15.02 -12.73 2.61
C GLY A 11 13.67 -12.54 3.29
N GLN A 12 12.57 -12.54 2.51
CA GLN A 12 11.20 -12.43 3.00
C GLN A 12 10.34 -13.62 2.52
N ASP A 13 10.94 -14.82 2.46
CA ASP A 13 10.33 -16.00 1.84
C ASP A 13 8.97 -16.35 2.43
N HIS A 14 8.76 -16.11 3.72
CA HIS A 14 7.47 -16.32 4.40
C HIS A 14 6.35 -15.40 3.87
N LEU A 15 6.68 -14.19 3.39
CA LEU A 15 5.72 -13.28 2.75
C LEU A 15 5.51 -13.64 1.27
N LEU A 16 6.50 -14.26 0.63
CA LEU A 16 6.56 -14.49 -0.81
C LEU A 16 6.21 -15.93 -1.21
N ALA A 17 6.13 -16.85 -0.25
CA ALA A 17 5.85 -18.25 -0.49
C ALA A 17 4.55 -18.44 -1.29
N PRO A 18 4.48 -19.45 -2.16
CA PRO A 18 3.23 -19.84 -2.79
C PRO A 18 2.15 -20.06 -1.71
N LYS A 19 0.97 -19.45 -1.90
CA LYS A 19 -0.15 -19.44 -0.94
C LYS A 19 0.06 -18.62 0.34
N SER A 20 1.09 -17.77 0.41
CA SER A 20 1.15 -16.77 1.48
C SER A 20 -0.08 -15.87 1.45
N LEU A 21 -0.42 -15.25 2.58
CA LEU A 21 -1.56 -14.33 2.67
C LEU A 21 -1.41 -13.17 1.67
N LEU A 22 -0.19 -12.66 1.50
CA LEU A 22 0.09 -11.58 0.56
C LEU A 22 -0.08 -12.06 -0.88
N ARG A 23 0.47 -13.21 -1.27
CA ARG A 23 0.32 -13.73 -2.64
C ARG A 23 -1.14 -14.02 -2.97
N SER A 24 -1.84 -14.69 -2.07
CA SER A 24 -3.28 -14.99 -2.21
C SER A 24 -4.13 -13.72 -2.33
N ALA A 25 -3.80 -12.66 -1.59
CA ALA A 25 -4.50 -11.38 -1.68
C ALA A 25 -4.29 -10.68 -3.03
N ILE A 26 -3.08 -10.79 -3.59
CA ILE A 26 -2.73 -10.25 -4.91
C ILE A 26 -3.43 -11.03 -6.02
N ASP A 27 -3.41 -12.37 -5.93
CA ASP A 27 -4.06 -13.26 -6.90
C ASP A 27 -5.60 -13.07 -6.88
N CYS A 28 -6.19 -12.81 -5.72
CA CYS A 28 -7.62 -12.47 -5.59
C CYS A 28 -7.94 -11.01 -5.99
N GLY A 29 -6.95 -10.19 -6.35
CA GLY A 29 -7.13 -8.77 -6.64
C GLY A 29 -7.73 -7.99 -5.46
N ARG A 30 -7.43 -8.37 -4.21
CA ARG A 30 -7.94 -7.74 -2.98
C ARG A 30 -6.84 -7.68 -1.93
N LEU A 31 -6.07 -6.60 -1.98
CA LEU A 31 -5.09 -6.27 -0.94
C LEU A 31 -5.78 -5.77 0.34
N PRO A 32 -5.51 -6.37 1.51
CA PRO A 32 -5.89 -5.80 2.80
C PRO A 32 -5.03 -4.59 3.15
N SER A 33 -5.38 -3.90 4.24
CA SER A 33 -4.47 -2.94 4.88
C SER A 33 -3.26 -3.68 5.45
N ILE A 34 -2.06 -3.19 5.15
CA ILE A 34 -0.78 -3.82 5.54
C ILE A 34 0.03 -2.84 6.37
N LEU A 35 0.55 -3.30 7.51
CA LEU A 35 1.57 -2.59 8.27
C LEU A 35 2.93 -3.28 8.05
N LEU A 36 3.87 -2.56 7.42
CA LEU A 36 5.24 -3.03 7.30
C LEU A 36 6.04 -2.52 8.50
N TRP A 37 6.54 -3.45 9.32
CA TRP A 37 7.29 -3.14 10.54
C TRP A 37 8.71 -3.69 10.48
N GLY A 38 9.66 -2.91 10.99
CA GLY A 38 11.06 -3.31 11.09
C GLY A 38 12.01 -2.12 11.15
N PRO A 39 13.30 -2.35 11.49
CA PRO A 39 14.34 -1.33 11.57
C PRO A 39 14.46 -0.44 10.30
N PRO A 40 15.07 0.75 10.39
CA PRO A 40 15.41 1.54 9.21
C PRO A 40 16.32 0.71 8.28
N GLY A 41 16.12 0.85 6.97
CA GLY A 41 16.92 0.13 5.97
C GLY A 41 16.47 -1.30 5.63
N THR A 42 15.46 -1.88 6.30
CA THR A 42 14.94 -3.23 5.97
C THR A 42 14.11 -3.32 4.69
N GLY A 43 13.99 -2.21 3.93
CA GLY A 43 13.35 -2.22 2.63
C GLY A 43 11.82 -2.08 2.64
N LYS A 44 11.18 -1.66 3.74
CA LYS A 44 9.72 -1.45 3.85
C LYS A 44 9.12 -0.69 2.65
N THR A 45 9.67 0.47 2.32
CA THR A 45 9.22 1.30 1.18
C THR A 45 9.44 0.58 -0.16
N SER A 46 10.52 -0.19 -0.29
CA SER A 46 10.79 -0.98 -1.49
C SER A 46 9.80 -2.14 -1.65
N ILE A 47 9.48 -2.83 -0.56
CA ILE A 47 8.48 -3.91 -0.52
C ILE A 47 7.09 -3.35 -0.86
N ALA A 48 6.71 -2.21 -0.30
CA ALA A 48 5.43 -1.56 -0.63
C ALA A 48 5.30 -1.26 -2.13
N ARG A 49 6.36 -0.77 -2.78
CA ARG A 49 6.38 -0.53 -4.23
C ARG A 49 6.32 -1.85 -5.02
N ALA A 50 7.06 -2.86 -4.58
CA ALA A 50 7.05 -4.18 -5.19
C ALA A 50 5.65 -4.82 -5.16
N ILE A 51 4.91 -4.69 -4.04
CA ILE A 51 3.52 -5.15 -3.91
C ILE A 51 2.65 -4.51 -4.99
N VAL A 52 2.69 -3.18 -5.11
CA VAL A 52 1.86 -2.41 -6.05
C VAL A 52 2.15 -2.81 -7.50
N ASN A 53 3.42 -2.92 -7.85
CA ASN A 53 3.82 -3.31 -9.20
C ASN A 53 3.36 -4.74 -9.51
N THR A 54 3.48 -5.66 -8.54
CA THR A 54 3.01 -7.05 -8.69
C THR A 54 1.49 -7.10 -8.88
N CYS A 55 0.73 -6.30 -8.13
CA CYS A 55 -0.73 -6.19 -8.29
C CYS A 55 -1.15 -5.58 -9.63
N SER A 56 -0.32 -4.72 -10.21
CA SER A 56 -0.60 -4.08 -11.49
C SER A 56 -0.25 -4.99 -12.68
N ALA A 57 0.53 -6.04 -12.43
CA ALA A 57 0.95 -7.02 -13.42
C ALA A 57 0.16 -8.35 -13.35
N SER A 58 -0.62 -8.59 -12.29
CA SER A 58 -1.41 -9.82 -12.15
C SER A 58 -2.68 -9.78 -13.00
N GLU A 59 -3.20 -10.96 -13.37
CA GLU A 59 -4.43 -11.10 -14.18
C GLU A 59 -5.67 -10.54 -13.46
N ALA A 60 -5.73 -10.68 -12.13
CA ALA A 60 -6.73 -10.01 -11.30
C ALA A 60 -6.55 -8.47 -11.23
N GLY A 61 -5.45 -7.98 -11.78
CA GLY A 61 -4.98 -6.60 -11.84
C GLY A 61 -5.36 -5.83 -13.10
N GLU A 62 -6.25 -6.35 -13.97
CA GLU A 62 -6.90 -5.56 -15.03
C GLU A 62 -7.59 -4.28 -14.50
N ASN A 63 -7.68 -4.14 -13.17
CA ASN A 63 -7.97 -2.90 -12.49
C ASN A 63 -6.68 -2.21 -11.98
N THR A 64 -6.06 -1.39 -12.84
CA THR A 64 -4.75 -0.75 -12.62
C THR A 64 -4.68 0.00 -11.29
N TYR A 65 -4.02 -0.55 -10.27
CA TYR A 65 -3.85 0.13 -9.00
C TYR A 65 -3.06 1.44 -9.17
N ARG A 66 -3.59 2.55 -8.66
CA ARG A 66 -2.87 3.82 -8.51
C ARG A 66 -2.08 3.77 -7.20
N PHE A 67 -0.80 4.16 -7.26
CA PHE A 67 0.01 4.35 -6.05
C PHE A 67 -0.02 5.81 -5.62
N VAL A 68 -0.28 6.05 -4.34
CA VAL A 68 -0.09 7.36 -3.70
C VAL A 68 0.80 7.14 -2.49
N SER A 69 1.84 7.94 -2.36
CA SER A 69 2.77 7.88 -1.23
C SER A 69 2.72 9.20 -0.47
N LEU A 70 2.47 9.12 0.83
CA LEU A 70 2.57 10.22 1.77
C LEU A 70 3.63 9.86 2.84
N SER A 71 4.16 10.87 3.50
CA SER A 71 5.05 10.69 4.65
C SER A 71 4.41 11.35 5.86
N ALA A 72 4.25 10.61 6.96
CA ALA A 72 3.69 11.16 8.19
C ALA A 72 4.57 12.25 8.83
N VAL A 73 5.80 12.43 8.34
CA VAL A 73 6.69 13.53 8.75
C VAL A 73 6.28 14.85 8.09
N THR A 74 5.82 14.81 6.84
CA THR A 74 5.56 16.01 6.04
C THR A 74 4.08 16.22 5.72
N SER A 75 3.26 15.18 5.84
CA SER A 75 1.83 15.20 5.51
C SER A 75 0.99 15.29 6.77
N GLY A 76 -0.06 16.11 6.75
CA GLY A 76 -1.06 16.21 7.81
C GLY A 76 -2.34 15.45 7.50
N VAL A 77 -3.35 15.60 8.36
CA VAL A 77 -4.68 14.98 8.21
C VAL A 77 -5.35 15.40 6.90
N LYS A 78 -5.16 16.67 6.50
CA LYS A 78 -5.73 17.22 5.27
C LYS A 78 -5.23 16.48 4.03
N ASP A 79 -3.91 16.28 3.91
CA ASP A 79 -3.31 15.60 2.75
C ASP A 79 -3.81 14.15 2.62
N VAL A 80 -3.96 13.46 3.77
CA VAL A 80 -4.49 12.10 3.79
C VAL A 80 -5.96 12.08 3.36
N ARG A 81 -6.79 13.01 3.86
CA ARG A 81 -8.20 13.12 3.44
C ARG A 81 -8.33 13.40 1.95
N GLU A 82 -7.53 14.31 1.41
CA GLU A 82 -7.52 14.61 -0.02
C GLU A 82 -7.14 13.39 -0.86
N ALA A 83 -6.12 12.63 -0.45
CA ALA A 83 -5.72 11.40 -1.11
C ALA A 83 -6.84 10.33 -1.09
N VAL A 84 -7.55 10.21 0.04
CA VAL A 84 -8.69 9.29 0.19
C VAL A 84 -9.88 9.72 -0.70
N ASP A 85 -10.21 11.00 -0.73
CA ASP A 85 -11.29 11.53 -1.56
C ASP A 85 -11.00 11.39 -3.05
N GLU A 86 -9.75 11.63 -3.46
CA GLU A 86 -9.29 11.37 -4.82
C GLU A 86 -9.40 9.88 -5.16
N ALA A 87 -8.96 8.99 -4.26
CA ALA A 87 -9.10 7.54 -4.44
C ALA A 87 -10.57 7.11 -4.61
N ARG A 88 -11.49 7.67 -3.81
CA ARG A 88 -12.93 7.43 -3.93
C ARG A 88 -13.46 7.91 -5.30
N ARG A 89 -13.03 9.08 -5.78
CA ARG A 89 -13.41 9.61 -7.10
C ARG A 89 -12.90 8.73 -8.24
N MET A 90 -11.64 8.29 -8.18
CA MET A 90 -11.02 7.45 -9.21
C MET A 90 -11.69 6.08 -9.31
N LYS A 91 -12.02 5.49 -8.16
CA LYS A 91 -12.78 4.23 -8.10
C LYS A 91 -14.17 4.39 -8.74
N LYS A 92 -14.88 5.49 -8.49
CA LYS A 92 -16.21 5.74 -9.08
C LYS A 92 -16.16 6.00 -10.59
N LYS A 93 -15.17 6.77 -11.06
CA LYS A 93 -15.10 7.21 -12.46
C LYS A 93 -14.51 6.19 -13.42
N SER A 94 -13.49 5.45 -12.98
CA SER A 94 -12.68 4.61 -13.87
C SER A 94 -12.44 3.22 -13.31
N ASN A 95 -13.20 2.83 -12.28
CA ASN A 95 -13.00 1.62 -11.46
C ASN A 95 -11.61 1.53 -10.80
N LYS A 96 -10.75 2.54 -10.98
CA LYS A 96 -9.33 2.52 -10.62
C LYS A 96 -9.15 2.57 -9.11
N ARG A 97 -8.58 1.50 -8.54
CA ARG A 97 -8.31 1.39 -7.10
C ARG A 97 -7.02 2.11 -6.74
N THR A 98 -6.90 2.59 -5.51
CA THR A 98 -5.70 3.28 -5.02
C THR A 98 -5.10 2.53 -3.85
N ILE A 99 -3.78 2.34 -3.87
CA ILE A 99 -2.97 1.97 -2.71
C ILE A 99 -2.37 3.25 -2.16
N LEU A 100 -2.81 3.63 -0.96
CA LEU A 100 -2.24 4.74 -0.20
C LEU A 100 -1.17 4.20 0.74
N PHE A 101 0.08 4.54 0.48
CA PHE A 101 1.22 4.22 1.34
C PHE A 101 1.56 5.42 2.22
N ILE A 102 1.71 5.17 3.52
CA ILE A 102 2.09 6.19 4.51
C ILE A 102 3.40 5.74 5.14
N ASP A 103 4.49 6.45 4.83
CA ASP A 103 5.79 6.20 5.46
C ASP A 103 5.84 6.82 6.85
N GLU A 104 6.60 6.19 7.75
CA GLU A 104 6.78 6.63 9.14
C GLU A 104 5.48 6.89 9.91
N VAL A 105 4.43 6.10 9.65
CA VAL A 105 3.09 6.24 10.26
C VAL A 105 3.09 6.36 11.78
N HIS A 106 4.12 5.82 12.44
CA HIS A 106 4.35 5.96 13.88
C HIS A 106 4.51 7.41 14.36
N ARG A 107 4.75 8.37 13.45
CA ARG A 107 4.85 9.81 13.74
C ARG A 107 3.49 10.50 13.87
N PHE A 108 2.40 9.89 13.42
CA PHE A 108 1.06 10.44 13.62
C PHE A 108 0.61 10.29 15.07
N ASN A 109 0.04 11.37 15.62
CA ASN A 109 -0.58 11.33 16.93
C ASN A 109 -1.92 10.56 16.89
N LYS A 110 -2.44 10.18 18.06
CA LYS A 110 -3.68 9.38 18.18
C LYS A 110 -4.87 10.04 17.48
N ALA A 111 -5.05 11.35 17.63
CA ALA A 111 -6.14 12.08 16.99
C ALA A 111 -6.04 12.07 15.45
N GLN A 112 -4.84 12.10 14.89
CA GLN A 112 -4.59 11.97 13.45
C GLN A 112 -4.90 10.56 12.97
N GLN A 113 -4.49 9.53 13.73
CA GLN A 113 -4.79 8.14 13.41
C GLN A 113 -6.30 7.85 13.43
N ASP A 114 -6.99 8.28 14.48
CA ASP A 114 -8.45 8.12 14.63
C ASP A 114 -9.20 8.80 13.47
N SER A 115 -8.69 9.94 12.98
CA SER A 115 -9.25 10.66 11.84
C SER A 115 -9.18 9.88 10.51
N PHE A 116 -8.36 8.84 10.39
CA PHE A 116 -8.31 7.98 9.20
C PHE A 116 -9.35 6.85 9.24
N PHE A 117 -9.74 6.42 10.44
CA PHE A 117 -10.71 5.33 10.63
C PHE A 117 -12.14 5.84 10.85
N ALA A 118 -12.32 7.09 11.28
CA ALA A 118 -13.62 7.70 11.58
C ALA A 118 -14.41 8.18 10.34
N GLY A 119 -14.26 7.51 9.20
CA GLY A 119 -14.88 7.89 7.94
C GLY A 119 -15.92 6.89 7.45
N ASP A 120 -17.07 6.83 8.13
CA ASP A 120 -18.33 6.32 7.56
C ASP A 120 -19.04 7.42 6.75
#